data_AF-A0A6M3IFI9-F1
#
_entry.id   AF-A0A6M3IFI9-F1
#
_cell.length_a   1.000
_cell.length_b   1.000
_cell.length_c   1.000
_cell.angle_alpha   90.00
_cell.angle_beta   90.00
_cell.angle_gamma   90.00
#
_symmetry.space_group_name_H-M   'P 1'
#
loop_
_entity.id
_entity.type
_entity.pdbx_description
1 polymer ?
#
loop_
_entity_poly.entity_id
_entity_poly.type
_entity_poly.pdbx_seq_one_letter_code
_entity_poly.pdbx_strand_id
1 'polypeptide(L)'
;MKCRDEKWRKAPLVCPHSGHEFSPVEYKACTECGIVLLATPEFFFRAKGGLHGLRSECKQCNTAKAMQWRHANIERAREYARTRYMEPR
;
A
#
# COMPACT_ATOMS: atom_id res chain seq x y z
N MET A 1 25.29 -22.32 41.68
CA MET A 1 25.69 -23.02 40.44
C MET A 1 25.64 -22.04 39.29
N LYS A 2 26.70 -22.01 38.48
CA LYS A 2 26.98 -20.98 37.46
C LYS A 2 26.03 -21.12 36.27
N CYS A 3 25.19 -20.12 36.01
CA CYS A 3 24.52 -19.98 34.70
C CYS A 3 25.45 -19.20 33.79
N ARG A 4 26.25 -19.94 33.03
CA ARG A 4 27.18 -19.46 32.03
C ARG A 4 26.66 -19.95 30.69
N ASP A 5 25.95 -19.12 29.93
CA ASP A 5 25.72 -19.41 28.50
C ASP A 5 25.61 -18.13 27.65
N GLU A 6 26.65 -17.95 26.85
CA GLU A 6 26.96 -16.88 25.89
C GLU A 6 26.12 -16.95 24.61
N LYS A 7 24.80 -17.20 24.71
CA LYS A 7 23.96 -17.56 23.55
C LYS A 7 22.96 -16.47 23.12
N TRP A 8 23.42 -15.23 23.00
CA TRP A 8 22.64 -14.11 22.44
C TRP A 8 23.00 -13.76 20.98
N ARG A 9 23.80 -14.58 20.28
CA ARG A 9 24.17 -14.34 18.86
C ARG A 9 23.17 -14.88 17.83
N LYS A 10 22.10 -15.54 18.26
CA LYS A 10 21.03 -16.06 17.39
C LYS A 10 19.65 -15.85 18.03
N ALA A 11 19.41 -14.66 18.56
CA ALA A 11 18.06 -14.28 18.94
C ALA A 11 17.20 -14.16 17.66
N PRO A 12 16.07 -14.88 17.54
CA PRO A 12 15.15 -14.65 16.43
C PRO A 12 14.55 -13.25 16.56
N LEU A 13 14.32 -12.59 15.41
CA LEU A 13 13.74 -11.24 15.28
C LEU A 13 12.24 -11.22 15.67
N VAL A 14 11.88 -11.80 16.80
CA VAL A 14 10.48 -11.97 17.22
C VAL A 14 10.28 -11.31 18.58
N CYS A 15 9.34 -10.37 18.62
CA CYS A 15 8.96 -9.71 19.86
C CYS A 15 8.08 -10.67 20.70
N PRO A 16 8.48 -11.04 21.93
CA PRO A 16 7.86 -12.13 22.71
C PRO A 16 6.45 -11.84 23.24
N HIS A 17 5.86 -10.68 22.92
CA HIS A 17 4.58 -10.24 23.47
C HIS A 17 3.51 -9.92 22.41
N SER A 18 3.86 -9.89 21.12
CA SER A 18 2.93 -9.52 20.04
C SER A 18 2.96 -10.45 18.82
N GLY A 19 3.88 -11.43 18.77
CA GLY A 19 3.87 -12.48 17.74
C GLY A 19 3.94 -11.98 16.29
N HIS A 20 4.26 -10.70 16.08
CA HIS A 20 4.21 -10.10 14.76
C HIS A 20 5.53 -10.37 14.04
N GLU A 21 5.45 -11.24 13.03
CA GLU A 21 6.53 -11.57 12.12
C GLU A 21 6.95 -10.31 11.35
N PHE A 22 8.23 -9.93 11.44
CA PHE A 22 8.79 -8.85 10.63
C PHE A 22 8.98 -9.38 9.22
N SER A 23 7.94 -9.24 8.39
CA SER A 23 7.97 -9.66 6.99
C SER A 23 9.13 -8.99 6.25
N PRO A 24 9.89 -9.73 5.41
CA PRO A 24 10.89 -9.12 4.54
C PRO A 24 10.19 -8.11 3.64
N VAL A 25 10.56 -6.84 3.78
CA VAL A 25 9.93 -5.77 3.02
C VAL A 25 10.40 -5.87 1.58
N GLU A 26 9.51 -6.35 0.70
CA GLU A 26 9.78 -6.42 -0.72
C GLU A 26 9.76 -5.00 -1.32
N TYR A 27 10.58 -4.78 -2.36
CA TYR A 27 10.60 -3.52 -3.11
C TYR A 27 9.94 -3.73 -4.47
N LYS A 28 9.22 -2.72 -4.93
CA LYS A 28 8.51 -2.73 -6.22
C LYS A 28 8.71 -1.42 -6.95
N ALA A 29 8.98 -1.50 -8.25
CA ALA A 29 9.04 -0.33 -9.13
C ALA A 29 7.64 0.09 -9.57
N CYS A 30 7.36 1.39 -9.50
CA CYS A 30 6.17 1.98 -10.10
C CYS A 30 6.28 1.94 -11.63
N THR A 31 5.26 1.44 -12.32
CA THR A 31 5.25 1.39 -13.80
C THR A 31 5.12 2.75 -14.48
N GLU A 32 4.69 3.78 -13.74
CA GLU A 32 4.45 5.12 -14.28
C GLU A 32 5.66 6.04 -14.09
N CYS A 33 6.15 6.16 -12.85
CA CYS A 33 7.27 7.04 -12.54
C CYS A 33 8.61 6.31 -12.47
N GLY A 34 8.64 4.97 -12.51
CA GLY A 34 9.86 4.17 -12.44
C GLY A 34 10.52 4.10 -11.05
N ILE A 35 9.98 4.79 -10.04
CA ILE A 35 10.57 4.84 -8.70
C ILE A 35 10.36 3.50 -7.98
N VAL A 36 11.44 3.00 -7.38
CA VAL A 36 11.43 1.80 -6.52
C VAL A 36 10.97 2.20 -5.12
N LEU A 37 9.84 1.65 -4.68
CA LEU A 37 9.23 1.91 -3.38
C LEU A 37 8.96 0.59 -2.67
N LEU A 38 8.69 0.64 -1.36
CA LEU A 38 8.34 -0.55 -0.59
C LEU A 38 7.00 -1.10 -1.12
N ALA A 39 6.94 -2.41 -1.36
CA ALA A 39 5.77 -3.15 -1.83
C ALA A 39 4.76 -3.34 -0.68
N THR A 40 4.41 -2.24 -0.05
CA THR A 40 3.56 -2.20 1.13
C THR A 40 2.33 -1.31 0.84
N PRO A 41 1.21 -1.53 1.55
CA PRO A 41 -0.03 -0.78 1.33
C PRO A 41 0.10 0.72 1.67
N GLU A 42 1.20 1.16 2.25
CA GLU A 42 1.55 2.56 2.49
C GLU A 42 1.88 3.28 1.18
N PHE A 43 2.62 2.65 0.25
CA PHE A 43 3.08 3.25 -1.01
C PHE A 43 2.29 2.83 -2.24
N PHE A 44 1.63 1.66 -2.19
CA PHE A 44 0.81 1.12 -3.29
C PHE A 44 -0.63 0.89 -2.82
N PHE A 45 -1.60 1.07 -3.71
CA PHE A 45 -3.00 0.75 -3.40
C PHE A 45 -3.24 -0.77 -3.48
N ARG A 46 -4.10 -1.27 -2.59
CA ARG A 46 -4.56 -2.67 -2.64
C ARG A 46 -5.41 -2.91 -3.89
N ALA A 47 -5.13 -3.99 -4.60
CA ALA A 47 -5.88 -4.42 -5.77
C ALA A 47 -5.97 -5.95 -5.81
N LYS A 48 -7.19 -6.48 -5.91
CA LYS A 48 -7.46 -7.94 -5.90
C LYS A 48 -6.77 -8.70 -7.03
N GLY A 49 -6.51 -8.04 -8.16
CA GLY A 49 -5.80 -8.63 -9.31
C GLY A 49 -4.35 -8.16 -9.47
N GLY A 50 -3.78 -7.48 -8.47
CA GLY A 50 -2.42 -6.96 -8.53
C GLY A 50 -1.38 -7.97 -8.02
N LEU A 51 -0.13 -7.83 -8.48
CA LEU A 51 1.00 -8.59 -7.93
C LEU A 51 1.15 -8.29 -6.42
N HIS A 52 1.18 -9.33 -5.58
CA HIS A 52 1.10 -9.26 -4.11
C HIS A 52 -0.16 -8.55 -3.56
N GLY A 53 -1.25 -8.51 -4.33
CA GLY A 53 -2.46 -7.80 -3.95
C GLY A 53 -2.31 -6.27 -4.00
N LEU A 54 -1.29 -5.76 -4.71
CA LEU A 54 -0.98 -4.34 -4.83
C LEU A 54 -0.96 -3.89 -6.30
N ARG A 55 -1.38 -2.64 -6.56
CA ARG A 55 -1.29 -2.03 -7.89
C ARG A 55 0.15 -1.90 -8.37
N SER A 56 0.33 -1.87 -9.69
CA SER A 56 1.63 -1.62 -10.35
C SER A 56 2.10 -0.18 -10.21
N GLU A 57 1.15 0.75 -10.16
CA GLU A 57 1.38 2.19 -9.99
C GLU A 57 1.36 2.59 -8.51
N CYS A 58 2.25 3.51 -8.13
CA CYS A 58 2.30 4.05 -6.78
C CYS A 58 1.10 4.96 -6.51
N LYS A 59 0.82 5.20 -5.21
CA LYS A 59 -0.30 6.06 -4.80
C LYS A 59 -0.22 7.47 -5.38
N GLN A 60 0.99 8.04 -5.49
CA GLN A 60 1.18 9.39 -6.03
C GLN A 60 0.73 9.47 -7.49
N CYS A 61 1.22 8.56 -8.34
CA CYS A 61 0.83 8.50 -9.75
C CYS A 61 -0.67 8.24 -9.92
N ASN A 62 -1.23 7.31 -9.15
CA ASN A 62 -2.66 7.02 -9.21
C ASN A 62 -3.51 8.24 -8.79
N THR A 63 -3.08 8.98 -7.75
CA THR A 63 -3.76 10.20 -7.30
C THR A 63 -3.66 11.30 -8.35
N ALA A 64 -2.49 11.50 -8.96
CA ALA A 64 -2.30 12.46 -10.03
C ALA A 64 -3.20 12.15 -11.24
N LYS A 65 -3.26 10.88 -11.67
CA LYS A 65 -4.19 10.44 -12.72
C LYS A 65 -5.64 10.72 -12.36
N ALA A 66 -6.05 10.42 -11.13
CA ALA A 66 -7.41 10.69 -10.67
C ALA A 66 -7.74 12.19 -10.68
N MET A 67 -6.80 13.05 -10.27
CA MET A 67 -6.94 14.51 -10.32
C MET A 67 -7.07 15.02 -11.77
N GLN A 68 -6.19 14.55 -12.67
CA GLN A 68 -6.25 14.91 -14.09
C GLN A 68 -7.57 14.50 -14.73
N TRP A 69 -8.05 13.28 -14.46
CA TRP A 69 -9.35 12.81 -14.96
C TRP A 69 -10.50 13.69 -14.46
N ARG A 70 -10.50 14.05 -13.16
CA ARG A 70 -11.53 14.93 -12.57
C ARG A 70 -11.51 16.32 -13.20
N HIS A 71 -10.33 16.88 -13.47
CA HIS A 71 -10.22 18.19 -14.11
C HIS A 71 -10.72 18.14 -15.55
N ALA A 72 -10.36 17.11 -16.31
CA ALA A 72 -10.81 16.90 -17.68
C ALA A 72 -12.30 16.53 -17.81
N ASN A 73 -12.89 15.94 -16.76
CA ASN A 73 -14.27 15.45 -16.75
C ASN A 73 -15.10 16.12 -15.64
N ILE A 74 -14.90 17.41 -15.39
CA ILE A 74 -15.52 18.11 -14.25
C ILE A 74 -17.06 18.05 -14.29
N GLU A 75 -17.66 18.13 -15.47
CA GLU A 75 -19.12 18.05 -15.64
C GLU A 75 -19.65 16.65 -15.28
N ARG A 76 -19.04 15.60 -15.83
CA ARG A 76 -19.38 14.21 -15.52
C ARG A 76 -19.19 13.89 -14.03
N ALA A 77 -18.15 14.44 -13.41
CA ALA A 77 -17.92 14.29 -11.97
C ALA A 77 -19.04 14.94 -11.14
N ARG A 78 -19.53 16.12 -11.55
CA ARG A 78 -20.66 16.81 -10.91
C ARG A 78 -21.98 16.07 -11.11
N GLU A 79 -22.21 15.54 -12.31
CA GLU A 79 -23.39 14.73 -12.61
C GLU A 79 -23.43 13.45 -11.75
N TYR A 80 -22.33 12.70 -11.69
CA TYR A 80 -22.22 11.50 -10.85
C TYR A 80 -22.47 11.81 -9.37
N ALA A 81 -21.97 12.95 -8.87
CA ALA A 81 -22.25 13.39 -7.51
C ALA A 81 -23.76 13.67 -7.32
N ARG A 82 -24.41 14.37 -8.26
CA ARG A 82 -25.86 14.65 -8.19
C ARG A 82 -26.67 13.36 -8.11
N THR A 83 -26.44 12.40 -9.00
CA THR A 83 -27.23 11.15 -9.05
C THR A 83 -27.03 10.30 -7.79
N ARG A 84 -25.79 10.17 -7.30
CA ARG A 84 -25.49 9.33 -6.14
C ARG A 84 -26.08 9.85 -4.81
N TYR A 85 -26.23 11.16 -4.64
CA TYR A 85 -26.71 11.76 -3.39
C TYR A 85 -28.19 12.17 -3.42
N MET A 86 -28.77 12.40 -4.60
CA MET A 86 -30.17 12.82 -4.74
C MET A 86 -31.15 11.66 -4.94
N GLU A 87 -30.67 10.44 -5.24
CA GLU A 87 -31.55 9.28 -5.41
C GLU A 87 -31.85 8.63 -4.04
N PRO A 88 -33.11 8.66 -3.55
CA PRO A 88 -33.48 7.99 -2.31
C PRO A 88 -33.41 6.46 -2.48
N ARG A 89 -32.88 5.78 -1.47
CA ARG A 89 -32.66 4.32 -1.45
C ARG A 89 -33.94 3.53 -1.17
#